data_AF-A0A644WJY3-F1
#
_entry.id   AF-A0A644WJY3-F1
#
_cell.length_a   1.000
_cell.length_b   1.000
_cell.length_c   1.000
_cell.angle_alpha   90.00
_cell.angle_beta   90.00
_cell.angle_gamma   90.00
#
_symmetry.space_group_name_H-M   'P 1'
#
loop_
_entity.id
_entity.type
_entity.pdbx_description
1 polymer ?
#
loop_
_entity_poly.entity_id
_entity_poly.type
_entity_poly.pdbx_seq_one_letter_code
_entity_poly.pdbx_strand_id
1 'polypeptide(L)'
;MKIKSIRNIFALALILFTVYSCTGFEDGPKISFRSTGKKLCSTKWKIETATKNNTDITADVLSHFNFRLFFGGAKDTYGGTIITELIIYNTDDNGGAGFGDWNFATNDVYSSNYDDSKIDVQLLSFSGDTNTYYPFVKTQFIRYSIQRLTMKELWLQHTDSIGTEFFIKFKNS
;
A
#
# COMPACT_ATOMS: atom_id res chain seq x y z
N MET A 1 22.28 -0.92 48.54
CA MET A 1 21.69 -1.75 47.46
C MET A 1 22.59 -1.67 46.23
N LYS A 2 23.06 -2.80 45.69
CA LYS A 2 24.20 -2.84 44.74
C LYS A 2 23.80 -2.32 43.35
N ILE A 3 24.23 -1.10 43.01
CA ILE A 3 24.01 -0.42 41.71
C ILE A 3 24.47 -1.27 40.51
N LYS A 4 25.42 -2.19 40.72
CA LYS A 4 25.89 -3.13 39.68
C LYS A 4 24.80 -4.08 39.16
N SER A 5 23.79 -4.40 39.98
CA SER A 5 22.73 -5.34 39.59
C SER A 5 21.69 -4.72 38.64
N ILE A 6 21.51 -3.39 38.68
CA ILE A 6 20.51 -2.67 37.87
C ILE A 6 20.98 -2.50 36.42
N ARG A 7 22.29 -2.28 36.17
CA ARG A 7 22.83 -2.20 34.80
C ARG A 7 22.64 -3.47 33.99
N ASN A 8 22.74 -4.64 34.63
CA ASN A 8 22.55 -5.93 33.94
C ASN A 8 21.08 -6.18 33.55
N ILE A 9 20.12 -5.69 34.35
CA ILE A 9 18.69 -5.83 34.04
C ILE A 9 18.32 -4.98 32.82
N PHE A 10 18.84 -3.75 32.72
CA PHE A 10 18.60 -2.90 31.55
C PHE A 10 19.22 -3.46 30.26
N ALA A 11 20.43 -4.01 30.32
CA ALA A 11 21.07 -4.64 29.16
C ALA A 11 20.28 -5.88 28.67
N LEU A 12 19.78 -6.70 29.60
CA LEU A 12 18.98 -7.88 29.27
C LEU A 12 17.62 -7.51 28.67
N ALA A 13 16.96 -6.47 29.20
CA ALA A 13 15.72 -5.96 28.63
C ALA A 13 15.93 -5.43 27.20
N LEU A 14 17.03 -4.70 26.95
CA LEU A 14 17.34 -4.16 25.62
C LEU A 14 17.55 -5.27 24.58
N ILE A 15 18.18 -6.38 24.97
CA ILE A 15 18.39 -7.56 24.11
C ILE A 15 17.07 -8.31 23.87
N LEU A 16 16.17 -8.38 24.86
CA LEU A 16 14.87 -9.03 24.69
C LEU A 16 13.93 -8.25 23.75
N PHE A 17 14.03 -6.91 23.71
CA PHE A 17 13.28 -6.08 22.76
C PHE A 17 13.74 -6.24 21.30
N THR A 18 15.00 -6.60 21.05
CA THR A 18 15.48 -6.79 19.66
C THR A 18 15.00 -8.11 19.06
N VAL A 19 14.73 -9.14 19.87
CA VAL A 19 14.26 -10.46 19.36
C VAL A 19 12.76 -10.49 19.08
N TYR A 20 11.95 -9.72 19.82
CA TYR A 20 10.51 -9.55 19.52
C TYR A 20 10.25 -8.63 18.31
N SER A 21 11.31 -8.03 17.78
CA SER A 21 11.29 -7.25 16.55
C SER A 21 11.45 -8.15 15.30
N CYS A 22 11.16 -9.44 15.34
CA CYS A 22 11.25 -10.32 14.15
C CYS A 22 9.91 -10.80 13.57
N THR A 23 8.79 -10.15 13.90
CA THR A 23 7.52 -10.35 13.16
C THR A 23 7.16 -9.07 12.43
N GLY A 24 7.14 -9.08 11.09
CA GLY A 24 6.54 -8.00 10.30
C GLY A 24 7.21 -7.69 8.96
N PHE A 25 8.40 -7.09 8.94
CA PHE A 25 8.98 -6.52 7.71
C PHE A 25 10.51 -6.50 7.79
N GLU A 26 11.20 -7.03 6.77
CA GLU A 26 12.64 -7.37 6.83
C GLU A 26 13.63 -6.22 6.59
N ASP A 27 13.23 -5.02 6.15
CA ASP A 27 14.21 -3.99 5.78
C ASP A 27 14.06 -2.66 6.54
N GLY A 28 14.92 -2.48 7.54
CA GLY A 28 15.28 -1.18 8.12
C GLY A 28 14.93 -0.99 9.59
N PRO A 29 15.54 0.00 10.28
CA PRO A 29 15.24 0.29 11.68
C PRO A 29 13.74 0.47 11.86
N LYS A 30 13.14 -0.40 12.67
CA LYS A 30 11.69 -0.60 12.89
C LYS A 30 10.89 0.62 13.33
N ILE A 31 11.52 1.76 13.50
CA ILE A 31 10.91 2.95 14.07
C ILE A 31 10.76 4.00 12.98
N SER A 32 9.97 3.67 11.97
CA SER A 32 9.29 4.74 11.24
C SER A 32 8.12 5.18 12.10
N PHE A 33 8.26 6.30 12.81
CA PHE A 33 7.16 6.94 13.56
C PHE A 33 6.06 7.51 12.65
N ARG A 34 6.17 7.31 11.33
CA ARG A 34 5.14 7.72 10.37
C ARG A 34 4.08 6.62 10.31
N SER A 35 2.82 7.03 10.41
CA SER A 35 1.70 6.12 10.17
C SER A 35 1.75 5.55 8.75
N THR A 36 1.15 4.38 8.56
CA THR A 36 0.99 3.70 7.26
C THR A 36 0.44 4.67 6.20
N GLY A 37 -0.60 5.43 6.54
CA GLY A 37 -1.14 6.49 5.68
C GLY A 37 -0.10 7.54 5.28
N LYS A 38 0.72 8.06 6.22
CA LYS A 38 1.76 9.06 5.90
C LYS A 38 2.90 8.54 5.03
N LYS A 39 3.11 7.21 4.95
CA LYS A 39 4.10 6.59 4.05
C LYS A 39 3.53 6.45 2.63
N LEU A 40 2.26 6.06 2.56
CA LEU A 40 1.54 5.87 1.31
C LEU A 40 1.24 7.21 0.63
N CYS A 41 0.69 8.16 1.40
CA CYS A 41 0.40 9.51 0.97
C CYS A 41 1.70 10.29 0.71
N SER A 42 1.63 11.26 -0.21
CA SER A 42 2.78 12.12 -0.61
C SER A 42 3.85 11.45 -1.48
N THR A 43 3.61 10.23 -1.95
CA THR A 43 4.50 9.51 -2.89
C THR A 43 3.75 9.23 -4.18
N LYS A 44 4.44 9.36 -5.32
CA LYS A 44 3.95 8.86 -6.61
C LYS A 44 4.51 7.47 -6.82
N TRP A 45 3.63 6.52 -7.09
CA TRP A 45 3.94 5.10 -7.21
C TRP A 45 3.87 4.68 -8.67
N LYS A 46 4.96 4.14 -9.20
CA LYS A 46 5.01 3.56 -10.54
C LYS A 46 5.09 2.04 -10.43
N ILE A 47 4.32 1.33 -11.25
CA ILE A 47 4.43 -0.14 -11.35
C ILE A 47 5.86 -0.49 -11.78
N GLU A 48 6.49 -1.37 -11.01
CA GLU A 48 7.81 -1.91 -11.29
C GLU A 48 7.71 -3.34 -11.83
N THR A 49 6.94 -4.20 -11.18
CA THR A 49 6.67 -5.57 -11.62
C THR A 49 5.24 -5.98 -11.30
N ALA A 50 4.69 -6.90 -12.08
CA ALA A 50 3.41 -7.53 -11.84
C ALA A 50 3.47 -9.02 -12.17
N THR A 51 2.90 -9.86 -11.31
CA THR A 51 2.77 -11.30 -11.55
C THR A 51 1.33 -11.77 -11.37
N LYS A 52 0.96 -12.81 -12.12
CA LYS A 52 -0.31 -13.55 -12.04
C LYS A 52 0.01 -15.02 -11.82
N ASN A 53 -0.39 -15.59 -10.68
CA ASN A 53 -0.04 -16.97 -10.28
C ASN A 53 1.46 -17.25 -10.47
N ASN A 54 2.32 -16.35 -9.99
CA ASN A 54 3.79 -16.37 -10.14
C ASN A 54 4.33 -16.26 -11.59
N THR A 55 3.47 -16.04 -12.59
CA THR A 55 3.89 -15.74 -13.97
C THR A 55 4.06 -14.24 -14.13
N ASP A 56 5.21 -13.80 -14.65
CA ASP A 56 5.45 -12.39 -14.94
C ASP A 56 4.53 -11.89 -16.06
N ILE A 57 3.75 -10.85 -15.76
CA ILE A 57 2.85 -10.16 -16.70
C ILE A 57 3.18 -8.66 -16.79
N THR A 58 4.38 -8.26 -16.37
CA THR A 58 4.78 -6.85 -16.24
C THR A 58 4.63 -6.09 -17.55
N ALA A 59 5.08 -6.66 -18.67
CA ALA A 59 4.98 -6.00 -19.98
C ALA A 59 3.53 -5.74 -20.40
N ASP A 60 2.64 -6.72 -20.18
CA ASP A 60 1.22 -6.66 -20.51
C ASP A 60 0.47 -5.68 -19.59
N VAL A 61 0.81 -5.65 -18.30
CA VAL A 61 0.28 -4.66 -17.36
C VAL A 61 0.74 -3.25 -17.74
N LEU A 62 2.01 -3.07 -18.08
CA LEU A 62 2.54 -1.76 -18.45
C LEU A 62 1.99 -1.24 -19.79
N SER A 63 1.57 -2.10 -20.73
CA SER A 63 0.93 -1.61 -21.96
C SER A 63 -0.43 -0.95 -21.71
N HIS A 64 -1.08 -1.25 -20.58
CA HIS A 64 -2.39 -0.71 -20.20
C HIS A 64 -2.35 0.31 -19.07
N PHE A 65 -1.38 0.18 -18.15
CA PHE A 65 -1.27 0.99 -16.93
C PHE A 65 0.10 1.67 -16.79
N ASN A 66 0.64 2.20 -17.88
CA ASN A 66 1.85 3.02 -17.83
C ASN A 66 1.56 4.42 -17.23
N PHE A 67 1.22 4.46 -15.95
CA PHE A 67 0.95 5.69 -15.21
C PHE A 67 1.55 5.64 -13.80
N ARG A 68 1.47 6.76 -13.10
CA ARG A 68 1.86 6.89 -11.69
C ARG A 68 0.62 7.12 -10.83
N LEU A 69 0.52 6.40 -9.73
CA LEU A 69 -0.55 6.55 -8.75
C LEU A 69 -0.10 7.46 -7.61
N PHE A 70 -0.94 8.42 -7.24
CA PHE A 70 -0.72 9.26 -6.08
C PHE A 70 -1.90 9.13 -5.12
N PHE A 71 -1.61 8.60 -3.95
CA PHE A 71 -2.58 8.51 -2.86
C PHE A 71 -2.65 9.88 -2.19
N GLY A 72 -3.77 10.58 -2.38
CA GLY A 72 -4.09 11.84 -1.72
C GLY A 72 -4.08 11.68 -0.21
N GLY A 73 -3.96 12.78 0.54
CA GLY A 73 -3.89 12.69 2.01
C GLY A 73 -5.17 12.11 2.59
N ALA A 74 -5.06 11.01 3.35
CA ALA A 74 -6.16 10.46 4.13
C ALA A 74 -6.77 11.57 5.01
N LYS A 75 -8.00 11.98 4.71
CA LYS A 75 -8.69 12.99 5.50
C LYS A 75 -9.40 12.29 6.65
N ASP A 76 -8.91 12.44 7.87
CA ASP A 76 -9.68 12.09 9.07
C ASP A 76 -10.94 12.95 9.11
N THR A 77 -12.01 12.50 8.45
CA THR A 77 -13.29 13.20 8.43
C THR A 77 -14.23 12.40 9.33
N TYR A 78 -14.75 13.07 10.36
CA TYR A 78 -15.81 12.55 11.23
C TYR A 78 -17.00 12.10 10.35
N GLY A 79 -17.32 10.81 10.26
CA GLY A 79 -18.55 10.37 9.58
C GLY A 79 -18.58 8.99 8.91
N GLY A 80 -17.49 8.22 8.87
CA GLY A 80 -17.50 6.88 8.28
C GLY A 80 -17.32 6.90 6.76
N THR A 81 -16.36 6.12 6.28
CA THR A 81 -15.80 6.09 4.92
C THR A 81 -14.94 7.30 4.55
N ILE A 82 -13.64 7.22 4.84
CA ILE A 82 -12.64 8.14 4.28
C ILE A 82 -12.34 7.68 2.85
N ILE A 83 -13.23 7.96 1.91
CA ILE A 83 -12.87 7.88 0.50
C ILE A 83 -11.87 9.00 0.24
N THR A 84 -10.62 8.63 0.00
CA THR A 84 -9.53 9.56 -0.26
C THR A 84 -9.24 9.60 -1.75
N GLU A 85 -8.91 10.79 -2.24
CA GLU A 85 -8.56 10.99 -3.65
C GLU A 85 -7.36 10.13 -4.06
N LEU A 86 -7.50 9.41 -5.16
CA LEU A 86 -6.41 8.77 -5.89
C LEU A 86 -6.23 9.53 -7.21
N ILE A 87 -5.04 10.08 -7.43
CA ILE A 87 -4.71 10.81 -8.66
C ILE A 87 -3.84 9.93 -9.54
N ILE A 88 -4.17 9.87 -10.83
CA ILE A 88 -3.39 9.15 -11.83
C ILE A 88 -2.65 10.20 -12.66
N TYR A 89 -1.32 10.05 -12.77
CA TYR A 89 -0.47 10.90 -13.60
C TYR A 89 0.08 10.12 -14.78
N ASN A 90 0.24 10.77 -15.92
CA ASN A 90 1.05 10.20 -17.01
C ASN A 90 2.49 9.95 -16.53
N THR A 91 3.18 9.01 -17.15
CA THR A 91 4.60 8.79 -16.84
C THR A 91 5.50 9.93 -17.28
N ASP A 92 5.13 10.59 -18.37
CA ASP A 92 6.05 11.48 -19.10
C ASP A 92 5.85 12.96 -18.72
N ASP A 93 4.71 13.30 -18.11
CA ASP A 93 4.44 14.61 -17.56
C ASP A 93 3.70 14.52 -16.21
N ASN A 94 3.68 15.62 -15.44
CA ASN A 94 2.87 15.72 -14.23
C ASN A 94 1.40 16.07 -14.54
N GLY A 95 0.96 15.87 -15.79
CA GLY A 95 -0.43 16.04 -16.19
C GLY A 95 -1.31 14.96 -15.56
N GLY A 96 -2.50 15.36 -15.10
CA GLY A 96 -3.50 14.41 -14.63
C GLY A 96 -3.99 13.55 -15.78
N ALA A 97 -3.79 12.24 -15.68
CA ALA A 97 -4.25 11.23 -16.62
C ALA A 97 -5.58 10.61 -16.20
N GLY A 98 -5.99 10.84 -14.95
CA GLY A 98 -7.19 10.26 -14.38
C GLY A 98 -7.30 10.45 -12.88
N PHE A 99 -8.37 9.89 -12.32
CA PHE A 99 -8.64 9.89 -10.89
C PHE A 99 -9.40 8.64 -10.46
N GLY A 100 -9.43 8.44 -9.16
CA GLY A 100 -10.14 7.38 -8.49
C GLY A 100 -10.19 7.64 -7.00
N ASP A 101 -10.46 6.57 -6.28
CA ASP A 101 -10.71 6.56 -4.85
C ASP A 101 -9.85 5.49 -4.19
N TRP A 102 -9.41 5.77 -2.97
CA TRP A 102 -8.77 4.78 -2.13
C TRP A 102 -9.10 4.98 -0.66
N ASN A 103 -9.03 3.90 0.11
CA ASN A 103 -9.09 3.93 1.57
C ASN A 103 -8.41 2.70 2.18
N PHE A 104 -7.98 2.79 3.42
CA PHE A 104 -7.65 1.58 4.17
C PHE A 104 -8.92 0.76 4.37
N ALA A 105 -8.80 -0.56 4.23
CA ALA A 105 -9.95 -1.45 4.32
C ALA A 105 -10.59 -1.31 5.70
N THR A 106 -11.92 -1.30 5.71
CA THR A 106 -12.71 -1.35 6.93
C THR A 106 -13.55 -2.64 6.90
N ASN A 107 -13.84 -3.18 8.08
CA ASN A 107 -14.82 -4.25 8.23
C ASN A 107 -16.27 -3.72 8.37
N ASP A 108 -16.43 -2.41 8.55
CA ASP A 108 -17.70 -1.73 8.73
C ASP A 108 -17.56 -0.27 8.27
N VAL A 109 -18.41 0.14 7.34
CA VAL A 109 -18.44 1.47 6.68
C VAL A 109 -18.44 2.62 7.71
N TYR A 110 -18.98 2.39 8.91
CA TYR A 110 -19.06 3.37 9.99
C TYR A 110 -18.01 3.20 11.09
N SER A 111 -17.15 2.20 10.98
CA SER A 111 -16.12 1.91 11.97
C SER A 111 -14.88 2.77 11.75
N SER A 112 -14.36 3.32 12.85
CA SER A 112 -13.04 3.96 12.90
C SER A 112 -11.89 2.95 12.98
N ASN A 113 -12.17 1.64 13.03
CA ASN A 113 -11.17 0.59 13.06
C ASN A 113 -10.82 0.16 11.63
N TYR A 114 -9.80 0.82 11.09
CA TYR A 114 -9.23 0.49 9.79
C TYR A 114 -8.20 -0.64 9.93
N ASP A 115 -8.23 -1.57 8.98
CA ASP A 115 -7.18 -2.56 8.77
C ASP A 115 -6.12 -1.94 7.86
N ASP A 116 -5.09 -1.35 8.46
CA ASP A 116 -4.01 -0.68 7.72
C ASP A 116 -3.06 -1.66 7.01
N SER A 117 -3.29 -2.97 7.14
CA SER A 117 -2.66 -4.00 6.32
C SER A 117 -3.35 -4.20 4.97
N LYS A 118 -4.50 -3.55 4.73
CA LYS A 118 -5.27 -3.69 3.49
C LYS A 118 -5.74 -2.34 2.96
N ILE A 119 -5.82 -2.23 1.65
CA ILE A 119 -6.26 -1.02 0.95
C ILE A 119 -7.31 -1.39 -0.09
N ASP A 120 -8.42 -0.65 -0.13
CA ASP A 120 -9.35 -0.71 -1.24
C ASP A 120 -9.02 0.42 -2.22
N VAL A 121 -8.90 0.07 -3.49
CA VAL A 121 -8.53 0.99 -4.57
C VAL A 121 -9.56 0.87 -5.68
N GLN A 122 -10.05 2.01 -6.16
CA GLN A 122 -10.95 2.11 -7.30
C GLN A 122 -10.41 3.15 -8.27
N LEU A 123 -10.29 2.80 -9.56
CA LEU A 123 -10.01 3.78 -10.61
C LEU A 123 -11.34 4.17 -11.27
N LEU A 124 -11.66 5.46 -11.27
CA LEU A 124 -12.95 5.97 -11.79
C LEU A 124 -12.83 6.42 -13.25
N SER A 125 -11.79 7.19 -13.56
CA SER A 125 -11.59 7.76 -14.88
C SER A 125 -10.11 7.81 -15.22
N PHE A 126 -9.73 7.30 -16.38
CA PHE A 126 -8.41 7.47 -16.97
C PHE A 126 -8.44 7.14 -18.47
N SER A 127 -7.41 7.58 -19.20
CA SER A 127 -7.20 7.21 -20.59
C SER A 127 -6.79 5.73 -20.69
N GLY A 128 -7.77 4.85 -20.87
CA GLY A 128 -7.57 3.42 -21.08
C GLY A 128 -8.89 2.65 -20.99
N ASP A 129 -9.05 1.62 -21.82
CA ASP A 129 -10.12 0.64 -21.66
C ASP A 129 -9.59 -0.55 -20.86
N THR A 130 -9.97 -0.60 -19.59
CA THR A 130 -9.51 -1.58 -18.60
C THR A 130 -10.69 -2.17 -17.85
N ASN A 131 -11.88 -2.17 -18.47
CA ASN A 131 -13.12 -2.64 -17.88
C ASN A 131 -13.05 -4.09 -17.38
N THR A 132 -12.04 -4.86 -17.78
CA THR A 132 -11.80 -6.25 -17.35
C THR A 132 -10.34 -6.57 -17.07
N TYR A 133 -9.47 -5.56 -16.99
CA TYR A 133 -8.03 -5.79 -17.03
C TYR A 133 -7.40 -5.60 -15.64
N TYR A 134 -6.68 -6.60 -15.15
CA TYR A 134 -6.02 -6.58 -13.84
C TYR A 134 -4.64 -5.93 -13.93
N PRO A 135 -4.16 -5.22 -12.88
CA PRO A 135 -4.70 -5.23 -11.52
C PRO A 135 -5.87 -4.27 -11.30
N PHE A 136 -6.07 -3.25 -12.13
CA PHE A 136 -7.09 -2.23 -11.88
C PHE A 136 -8.30 -2.35 -12.82
N VAL A 137 -9.33 -3.04 -12.35
CA VAL A 137 -10.62 -3.08 -13.04
C VAL A 137 -11.33 -1.74 -12.87
N LYS A 138 -11.65 -1.09 -13.99
CA LYS A 138 -12.30 0.22 -14.00
C LYS A 138 -13.63 0.19 -13.25
N THR A 139 -13.92 1.24 -12.47
CA THR A 139 -15.14 1.44 -11.67
C THR A 139 -15.41 0.40 -10.57
N GLN A 140 -14.48 -0.50 -10.26
CA GLN A 140 -14.63 -1.47 -9.18
C GLN A 140 -13.64 -1.19 -8.04
N PHE A 141 -14.10 -1.31 -6.79
CA PHE A 141 -13.19 -1.38 -5.65
C PHE A 141 -12.51 -2.74 -5.61
N ILE A 142 -11.18 -2.73 -5.63
CA ILE A 142 -10.36 -3.91 -5.47
C ILE A 142 -9.61 -3.79 -4.16
N ARG A 143 -9.81 -4.80 -3.31
CA ARG A 143 -9.12 -4.94 -2.04
C ARG A 143 -7.77 -5.61 -2.24
N TYR A 144 -6.72 -4.95 -1.76
CA TYR A 144 -5.36 -5.47 -1.74
C TYR A 144 -4.89 -5.65 -0.31
N SER A 145 -4.09 -6.70 -0.08
CA SER A 145 -3.24 -6.81 1.10
C SER A 145 -1.90 -6.13 0.83
N ILE A 146 -1.45 -5.31 1.77
CA ILE A 146 -0.17 -4.60 1.72
C ILE A 146 0.90 -5.55 2.24
N GLN A 147 1.72 -6.06 1.32
CA GLN A 147 2.80 -7.00 1.65
C GLN A 147 4.07 -6.29 2.10
N ARG A 148 4.29 -5.06 1.61
CA ARG A 148 5.39 -4.19 2.01
C ARG A 148 5.02 -2.74 1.77
N LEU A 149 5.30 -1.87 2.74
CA LEU A 149 5.15 -0.43 2.60
C LEU A 149 6.33 0.29 3.26
N THR A 150 7.20 0.84 2.42
CA THR A 150 8.32 1.71 2.80
C THR A 150 8.17 3.07 2.09
N MET A 151 9.14 3.97 2.25
CA MET A 151 9.17 5.21 1.46
C MET A 151 9.58 4.98 -0.01
N LYS A 152 10.09 3.79 -0.34
CA LYS A 152 10.65 3.46 -1.65
C LYS A 152 9.81 2.44 -2.40
N GLU A 153 9.11 1.58 -1.68
CA GLU A 153 8.45 0.40 -2.21
C GLU A 153 7.06 0.25 -1.61
N LEU A 154 6.11 -0.13 -2.45
CA LEU A 154 4.76 -0.53 -2.07
C LEU A 154 4.46 -1.84 -2.79
N TRP A 155 4.16 -2.90 -2.06
CA TRP A 155 3.82 -4.20 -2.63
C TRP A 155 2.38 -4.54 -2.27
N LEU A 156 1.57 -4.83 -3.28
CA LEU A 156 0.15 -5.14 -3.16
C LEU A 156 -0.12 -6.56 -3.66
N GLN A 157 -0.97 -7.28 -2.95
CA GLN A 157 -1.46 -8.60 -3.36
C GLN A 157 -2.98 -8.62 -3.37
N HIS A 158 -3.55 -9.23 -4.40
CA HIS A 158 -4.99 -9.49 -4.52
C HIS A 158 -5.22 -10.93 -4.97
N THR A 159 -6.25 -11.58 -4.44
CA THR A 159 -6.73 -12.87 -4.94
C THR A 159 -8.17 -12.69 -5.39
N ASP A 160 -8.46 -13.01 -6.65
CA ASP A 160 -9.81 -12.86 -7.20
C ASP A 160 -10.76 -13.97 -6.71
N SER A 161 -12.02 -13.93 -7.17
CA SER A 161 -13.05 -14.90 -6.75
C SER A 161 -12.82 -16.32 -7.25
N ILE A 162 -11.95 -16.53 -8.24
CA ILE A 162 -11.61 -17.86 -8.79
C ILE A 162 -10.25 -18.36 -8.28
N GLY A 163 -9.60 -17.62 -7.36
CA GLY A 163 -8.33 -18.00 -6.74
C GLY A 163 -7.10 -17.58 -7.53
N THR A 164 -7.23 -16.72 -8.54
CA THR A 164 -6.07 -16.14 -9.22
C THR A 164 -5.39 -15.14 -8.31
N GLU A 165 -4.10 -15.33 -8.06
CA GLU A 165 -3.28 -14.41 -7.29
C GLU A 165 -2.60 -13.40 -8.20
N PHE A 166 -2.71 -12.13 -7.82
CA PHE A 166 -2.03 -11.00 -8.44
C PHE A 166 -1.10 -10.37 -7.41
N PHE A 167 0.14 -10.12 -7.81
CA PHE A 167 1.13 -9.44 -6.98
C PHE A 167 1.75 -8.30 -7.77
N ILE A 168 1.68 -7.08 -7.24
CA ILE A 168 2.16 -5.86 -7.90
C ILE A 168 3.15 -5.15 -6.99
N LYS A 169 4.36 -4.92 -7.52
CA LYS A 169 5.37 -4.07 -6.86
C LYS A 169 5.35 -2.70 -7.50
N PHE A 170 5.30 -1.69 -6.66
CA PHE A 170 5.46 -0.31 -7.03
C PHE A 170 6.76 0.22 -6.44
N LYS A 171 7.38 1.12 -7.19
CA LYS A 171 8.48 1.96 -6.71
C LYS A 171 8.06 3.41 -6.65
N ASN A 172 8.68 4.14 -5.74
CA ASN A 172 8.60 5.60 -5.68
C ASN A 172 9.16 6.19 -6.99
N SER A 173 8.46 7.18 -7.58
CA SER A 173 8.77 7.82 -8.86
C SER A 173 8.73 9.34 -8.79
#